data_AF-A0AB38NKX8-F1
#
_entry.id   AF-A0AB38NKX8-F1
#
_cell.length_a   1.000
_cell.length_b   1.000
_cell.length_c   1.000
_cell.angle_alpha   90.00
_cell.angle_beta   90.00
_cell.angle_gamma   90.00
#
_symmetry.space_group_name_H-M   'P 1'
#
loop_
_entity.id
_entity.type
_entity.pdbx_description
1 polymer ?
#
loop_
_entity_poly.entity_id
_entity_poly.type
_entity_poly.pdbx_seq_one_letter_code
_entity_poly.pdbx_strand_id
1 'polypeptide(L)'
;MDLHQLAKMSEADIASWVRGNTGKFSLISDSELESTIDARDRWEERATELASDVGTLLNIDVGEHTSANCPVQNALDAVYQATQKKAKTEALKERLSGVLNDELIN
;
A
#
# COMPACT_ATOMS: atom_id res chain seq x y z
N MET A 1 36.24 17.11 12.74
CA MET A 1 36.09 18.30 13.63
C MET A 1 35.53 17.78 14.94
N ASP A 2 36.19 18.03 16.06
CA ASP A 2 35.75 17.59 17.39
C ASP A 2 34.71 18.57 17.96
N LEU A 3 33.72 18.06 18.72
CA LEU A 3 32.66 18.86 19.37
C LEU A 3 33.22 19.96 20.27
N HIS A 4 34.36 19.70 20.92
CA HIS A 4 35.05 20.69 21.75
C HIS A 4 35.64 21.88 20.97
N GLN A 5 35.91 21.72 19.67
CA GLN A 5 36.37 22.81 18.83
C GLN A 5 35.22 23.64 18.28
N LEU A 6 34.08 23.02 17.99
CA LEU A 6 32.84 23.72 17.59
C LEU A 6 32.31 24.61 18.72
N ALA A 7 32.37 24.15 19.97
CA ALA A 7 31.90 24.92 21.14
C ALA A 7 32.71 26.20 21.43
N LYS A 8 33.88 26.37 20.80
CA LYS A 8 34.75 27.56 20.94
C LYS A 8 34.63 28.53 19.76
N MET A 9 33.88 28.17 18.72
CA MET A 9 33.67 29.01 17.54
C MET A 9 32.58 30.05 17.81
N SER A 10 32.68 31.21 17.16
CA SER A 10 31.59 32.18 17.18
C SER A 10 30.37 31.61 16.44
N GLU A 11 29.16 32.08 16.76
CA GLU A 11 27.95 31.67 16.03
C GLU A 11 28.06 31.93 14.52
N ALA A 12 28.76 33.00 14.12
CA ALA A 12 29.02 33.32 12.71
C ALA A 12 29.90 32.27 12.03
N ASP A 13 30.95 31.80 12.71
CA ASP A 13 31.85 30.77 12.20
C ASP A 13 31.18 29.40 12.14
N ILE A 14 30.36 29.08 13.15
CA ILE A 14 29.54 27.86 13.15
C ILE A 14 28.58 27.89 11.95
N ALA A 15 27.87 28.99 11.73
CA ALA A 15 26.94 29.12 10.61
C ALA A 15 27.64 29.02 9.25
N SER A 16 28.84 29.61 9.12
CA SER A 16 29.67 29.50 7.91
C SER A 16 30.11 28.06 7.66
N TRP A 17 30.57 27.36 8.71
CA TRP A 17 30.98 25.97 8.63
C TRP A 17 29.81 25.04 8.28
N VAL A 18 28.65 25.20 8.93
CA VAL A 18 27.46 24.41 8.64
C VAL A 18 27.05 24.57 7.19
N ARG A 19 26.96 25.81 6.67
CA ARG A 19 26.64 26.07 5.27
C ARG A 19 27.64 25.44 4.30
N GLY A 20 28.94 25.46 4.64
CA GLY A 20 29.99 24.83 3.83
C GLY A 20 30.05 23.30 3.92
N ASN A 21 29.30 22.68 4.84
CA ASN A 21 29.30 21.23 5.07
C ASN A 21 27.90 20.61 4.96
N THR A 22 26.92 21.32 4.38
CA THR A 22 25.54 20.82 4.16
C THR A 22 25.48 19.45 3.49
N GLY A 23 26.31 19.22 2.45
CA GLY A 23 26.40 17.93 1.77
C GLY A 23 26.93 16.78 2.63
N LYS A 24 27.55 17.04 3.78
CA LYS A 24 27.99 16.02 4.76
C LYS A 24 26.92 15.71 5.81
N PHE A 25 25.83 16.49 5.86
CA PHE A 25 24.69 16.25 6.74
C PHE A 25 23.57 15.49 6.04
N SER A 26 23.65 15.29 4.72
CA SER A 26 22.68 14.46 4.02
C SER A 26 22.87 12.99 4.39
N LEU A 27 21.81 12.37 4.91
CA LEU A 27 21.81 10.95 5.29
C LEU A 27 21.71 10.03 4.07
N ILE A 28 21.27 10.57 2.93
CA ILE A 28 21.15 9.90 1.64
C ILE A 28 21.60 10.87 0.54
N SER A 29 22.23 10.38 -0.51
CA SER A 29 22.53 11.18 -1.69
C SER A 29 21.25 11.52 -2.47
N ASP A 30 21.27 12.60 -3.26
CA ASP A 30 20.15 12.97 -4.12
C ASP A 30 19.76 11.84 -5.08
N SER A 31 20.76 11.10 -5.60
CA SER A 31 20.53 9.93 -6.45
C SER A 31 19.88 8.76 -5.71
N GLU A 32 20.21 8.55 -4.43
CA GLU A 32 19.55 7.53 -3.60
C GLU A 32 18.11 7.92 -3.29
N LEU A 33 17.86 9.22 -3.06
CA LEU A 33 16.51 9.73 -2.87
C LEU A 33 15.66 9.56 -4.14
N GLU A 34 16.19 9.95 -5.30
CA GLU A 34 15.52 9.79 -6.60
C GLU A 34 15.18 8.32 -6.88
N SER A 35 16.15 7.43 -6.73
CA SER A 35 15.94 5.98 -6.88
C SER A 35 14.88 5.43 -5.92
N THR A 36 14.83 5.94 -4.69
CA THR A 36 13.81 5.53 -3.69
C THR A 36 12.41 6.01 -4.08
N ILE A 37 12.29 7.23 -4.60
CA ILE A 37 11.01 7.78 -5.08
C ILE A 37 10.54 6.98 -6.30
N ASP A 38 11.41 6.73 -7.27
CA ASP A 38 11.09 5.92 -8.45
C ASP A 38 10.64 4.51 -8.07
N ALA A 39 11.32 3.89 -7.10
CA ALA A 39 10.94 2.56 -6.62
C ALA A 39 9.56 2.57 -5.97
N ARG A 40 9.24 3.60 -5.18
CA ARG A 40 7.92 3.78 -4.57
C ARG A 40 6.84 3.93 -5.64
N ASP A 41 7.06 4.80 -6.63
CA ASP A 41 6.05 5.13 -7.64
C ASP A 41 5.76 3.90 -8.52
N ARG A 42 6.80 3.15 -8.92
CA ARG A 42 6.61 1.86 -9.64
C ARG A 42 5.84 0.82 -8.83
N TRP A 43 6.00 0.81 -7.51
CA TRP A 43 5.24 -0.10 -6.65
C TRP A 43 3.78 0.33 -6.52
N GLU A 44 3.50 1.63 -6.48
CA GLU A 44 2.14 2.17 -6.49
C GLU A 44 1.43 1.83 -7.80
N GLU A 45 2.07 2.07 -8.96
CA GLU A 45 1.53 1.72 -10.27
C GLU A 45 1.16 0.24 -10.36
N ARG A 46 2.08 -0.65 -9.93
CA ARG A 46 1.85 -2.10 -9.92
C ARG A 46 0.72 -2.52 -8.98
N ALA A 47 0.59 -1.87 -7.83
CA ALA A 47 -0.50 -2.17 -6.91
C ALA A 47 -1.86 -1.74 -7.50
N THR A 48 -1.89 -0.61 -8.20
CA THR A 48 -3.08 -0.11 -8.91
C THR A 48 -3.45 -1.02 -10.10
N GLU A 49 -2.46 -1.50 -10.87
CA GLU A 49 -2.68 -2.51 -11.94
C GLU A 49 -3.30 -3.79 -11.38
N LEU A 50 -2.74 -4.34 -10.29
CA LEU A 50 -3.29 -5.52 -9.62
C LEU A 50 -4.73 -5.30 -9.14
N ALA A 51 -5.03 -4.14 -8.56
CA ALA A 51 -6.38 -3.80 -8.12
C ALA A 51 -7.36 -3.76 -9.29
N SER A 52 -6.96 -3.20 -10.44
CA SER A 52 -7.76 -3.16 -11.67
C SER A 52 -8.03 -4.57 -12.22
N ASP A 53 -7.04 -5.46 -12.21
CA ASP A 53 -7.19 -6.85 -12.64
C ASP A 53 -8.19 -7.61 -11.74
N VAL A 54 -8.11 -7.41 -10.42
CA VAL A 54 -9.08 -7.96 -9.46
C VAL A 54 -10.47 -7.38 -9.72
N GLY A 55 -10.57 -6.08 -10.00
CA GLY A 55 -11.82 -5.43 -10.36
C GLY A 55 -12.45 -6.06 -11.60
N THR A 56 -11.65 -6.29 -12.63
CA THR A 56 -12.06 -6.98 -13.86
C THR A 56 -12.53 -8.41 -13.57
N LEU A 57 -11.77 -9.18 -12.78
CA LEU A 57 -12.12 -10.56 -12.41
C LEU A 57 -13.45 -10.66 -11.67
N LEU A 58 -13.73 -9.70 -10.78
CA LEU A 58 -14.95 -9.66 -9.99
C LEU A 58 -16.08 -8.83 -10.63
N ASN A 59 -15.83 -8.26 -11.81
CA ASN A 59 -16.74 -7.37 -12.53
C ASN A 59 -17.23 -6.19 -11.66
N ILE A 60 -16.28 -5.49 -11.05
CA ILE A 60 -16.50 -4.27 -10.26
C ILE A 60 -15.59 -3.15 -10.74
N ASP A 61 -16.01 -1.90 -10.49
CA ASP A 61 -15.16 -0.74 -10.64
C ASP A 61 -14.45 -0.45 -9.32
N VAL A 62 -13.12 -0.48 -9.32
CA VAL A 62 -12.28 -0.17 -8.15
C VAL A 62 -11.95 1.33 -8.06
N GLY A 63 -12.26 2.10 -9.10
CA GLY A 63 -12.00 3.53 -9.21
C GLY A 63 -10.52 3.89 -9.39
N GLU A 64 -10.26 5.18 -9.60
CA GLU A 64 -8.90 5.73 -9.70
C GLU A 64 -8.35 6.14 -8.33
N HIS A 65 -7.02 6.14 -8.19
CA HIS A 65 -6.40 6.54 -6.93
C HIS A 65 -6.57 8.06 -6.71
N THR A 66 -7.23 8.43 -5.61
CA THR A 66 -7.40 9.84 -5.19
C THR A 66 -7.19 9.96 -3.68
N SER A 67 -7.23 11.18 -3.14
CA SER A 67 -7.18 11.37 -1.68
C SER A 67 -8.36 10.74 -0.94
N ALA A 68 -9.45 10.44 -1.64
CA ALA A 68 -10.66 9.84 -1.07
C ALA A 68 -10.90 8.40 -1.53
N ASN A 69 -10.13 7.88 -2.50
CA ASN A 69 -10.31 6.55 -3.07
C ASN A 69 -8.99 5.77 -3.09
N CYS A 70 -9.01 4.54 -2.57
CA CYS A 70 -7.89 3.61 -2.61
C CYS A 70 -8.31 2.35 -3.39
N PRO A 71 -7.92 2.21 -4.67
CA PRO A 71 -8.35 1.09 -5.52
C PRO A 71 -7.97 -0.27 -4.94
N VAL A 72 -6.79 -0.36 -4.31
CA VAL A 72 -6.31 -1.58 -3.63
C VAL A 72 -7.26 -1.99 -2.51
N GLN A 73 -7.70 -1.05 -1.66
CA GLN A 73 -8.62 -1.36 -0.57
C GLN A 73 -9.99 -1.79 -1.12
N ASN A 74 -10.49 -1.12 -2.15
CA ASN A 74 -11.76 -1.49 -2.79
C ASN A 74 -11.72 -2.91 -3.37
N ALA A 75 -10.61 -3.27 -4.03
CA ALA A 75 -10.39 -4.61 -4.55
C ALA A 75 -10.36 -5.66 -3.41
N LEU A 76 -9.65 -5.38 -2.31
CA LEU A 76 -9.59 -6.26 -1.14
C LEU A 76 -10.98 -6.47 -0.50
N ASP A 77 -11.75 -5.39 -0.34
CA ASP A 77 -13.10 -5.46 0.21
C ASP A 77 -14.02 -6.31 -0.67
N ALA A 78 -13.89 -6.17 -1.99
CA ALA A 78 -14.65 -6.97 -2.95
C ALA A 78 -14.29 -8.47 -2.89
N VAL A 79 -13.00 -8.79 -2.80
CA VAL A 79 -12.53 -10.18 -2.62
C VAL A 79 -13.08 -10.77 -1.32
N TYR A 80 -13.06 -9.99 -0.23
CA TYR A 80 -13.62 -10.42 1.05
C TYR A 80 -15.12 -10.72 0.94
N GLN A 81 -15.89 -9.81 0.34
CA GLN A 81 -17.32 -10.00 0.13
C GLN A 81 -17.63 -11.19 -0.78
N ALA A 82 -16.89 -11.37 -1.87
CA ALA A 82 -17.03 -12.49 -2.79
C ALA A 82 -16.77 -13.83 -2.08
N THR A 83 -15.73 -13.87 -1.23
CA THR A 83 -15.39 -15.05 -0.43
C THR A 83 -16.51 -15.41 0.55
N GLN A 84 -17.06 -14.42 1.25
CA GLN A 84 -18.17 -14.63 2.19
C GLN A 84 -19.45 -15.08 1.47
N LYS A 85 -19.76 -14.50 0.29
CA LYS A 85 -20.89 -14.91 -0.53
C LYS A 85 -20.75 -16.36 -1.00
N LYS A 86 -19.55 -16.76 -1.43
CA LYS A 86 -19.25 -18.14 -1.81
C LYS A 86 -19.50 -19.10 -0.64
N ALA A 87 -18.96 -18.80 0.54
CA ALA A 87 -19.14 -19.64 1.73
C ALA A 87 -20.62 -19.82 2.10
N LYS A 88 -21.41 -18.73 2.10
CA LYS A 88 -22.85 -18.79 2.37
C LYS A 88 -23.60 -19.61 1.31
N THR A 89 -23.23 -19.48 0.04
CA THR A 89 -23.86 -20.21 -1.06
C THR A 89 -23.61 -21.71 -0.94
N GLU A 90 -22.39 -22.13 -0.62
CA GLU A 90 -22.08 -23.55 -0.41
C GLU A 90 -22.79 -24.11 0.82
N ALA A 91 -22.82 -23.38 1.93
CA ALA A 91 -23.58 -23.79 3.12
C ALA A 91 -25.10 -23.92 2.83
N LEU A 92 -25.65 -23.05 1.99
CA LEU A 92 -27.05 -23.14 1.58
C LEU A 92 -27.31 -24.36 0.69
N LYS A 93 -26.43 -24.65 -0.28
CA LYS A 93 -26.55 -25.83 -1.15
C LYS A 93 -26.52 -27.13 -0.33
N GLU A 94 -25.62 -27.22 0.64
CA GLU A 94 -25.52 -28.37 1.54
C GLU A 94 -26.83 -28.59 2.31
N ARG A 95 -27.37 -27.52 2.91
CA ARG A 95 -28.66 -27.58 3.62
C ARG A 95 -29.81 -27.98 2.70
N LEU A 96 -29.89 -27.44 1.49
CA LEU A 96 -30.96 -27.76 0.54
C LEU A 96 -30.89 -29.22 0.09
N SER A 97 -29.67 -29.74 -0.13
CA SER A 97 -29.47 -31.14 -0.52
C SER A 97 -29.90 -32.11 0.57
N GLY A 98 -29.68 -31.77 1.85
CA GLY A 98 -30.18 -32.57 2.98
C GLY A 98 -31.70 -32.64 3.01
N VAL A 99 -32.38 -31.50 2.85
CA VAL A 99 -33.86 -31.43 2.86
C VAL A 99 -34.47 -32.23 1.71
N LEU A 100 -33.93 -32.11 0.49
CA LEU A 100 -34.44 -32.85 -0.67
C LEU A 100 -34.25 -34.37 -0.55
N ASN A 101 -33.19 -34.81 0.15
CA ASN A 101 -32.96 -36.23 0.39
C ASN A 101 -33.91 -36.80 1.46
N ASP A 102 -34.27 -36.01 2.48
CA ASP A 102 -35.23 -36.43 3.52
C ASP A 102 -36.69 -36.50 3.01
N GLU A 103 -37.05 -35.69 2.01
CA GLU A 103 -38.37 -35.75 1.33
C GLU A 103 -38.50 -36.93 0.35
N LEU A 104 -37.40 -37.53 -0.12
CA LEU A 104 -37.41 -38.71 -0.99
C LEU A 104 -37.41 -40.04 -0.22
N ILE A 105 -37.17 -40.00 1.10
CA ILE A 105 -37.10 -41.17 1.98
C ILE A 105 -38.40 -41.36 2.79
N ASN A 106 -39.29 -40.36 2.81
CA ASN A 106 -40.64 -40.44 3.38
C ASN A 106 -41.71 -40.59 2.29
#